data_AF-A0A0M9G3A0-F1
#
_entry.id   AF-A0A0M9G3A0-F1
#
_cell.length_a   1.000
_cell.length_b   1.000
_cell.length_c   1.000
_cell.angle_alpha   90.00
_cell.angle_beta   90.00
_cell.angle_gamma   90.00
#
_symmetry.space_group_name_H-M   'P 1'
#
loop_
_entity.id
_entity.type
_entity.pdbx_description
1 polymer ?
#
loop_
_entity_poly.entity_id
_entity_poly.type
_entity_poly.pdbx_seq_one_letter_code
_entity_poly.pdbx_strand_id
1 'polypeptide(L)'
;MSSSSSSSTSRDESSTSSRPAMNALAPYTRDATKNSPAPDPQNPNDTPSSADEENQRSDSNADGDNGADHAEDGQPSPSDTQSDALSRPRDEAFDEVERRARVALENISAGEGSIESRLGEYVDVLQSYRSACQERAMYHEAFLVQQVLRNLRLNEESRHVRGITEQQMEERRVLEEAHREEFREFHHSWNARIDAFEEEQLEAEISLLERQNNELIQFQEDMRDYQPRLLKYSRSLLESRAKQKVLARQRDYIGAQTQKEKADAIEIADMERYEGARQESFERREHALRHRHQQELLALRTKVESRRLYLERYRKQELDVLLQRYINVRRSMESQQNIVRNKTGTLLLKHACNMKTDNSGMAVLVESAGSGAFGSVVQRRQADELRAAQSQGATATSSSNGEV
;
A
#
# COMPACT_ATOMS: atom_id res chain seq x y z
N MET A 1 50.80 -56.27 -19.96
CA MET A 1 49.89 -55.25 -19.39
C MET A 1 48.68 -55.15 -20.32
N SER A 2 47.49 -55.03 -19.72
CA SER A 2 46.20 -54.73 -20.37
C SER A 2 45.43 -55.91 -20.97
N SER A 3 44.79 -56.66 -20.07
CA SER A 3 43.52 -57.35 -20.33
C SER A 3 42.67 -57.22 -19.07
N SER A 4 41.44 -56.73 -19.22
CA SER A 4 40.22 -57.17 -18.49
C SER A 4 39.09 -56.16 -18.71
N SER A 5 38.16 -56.61 -19.52
CA SER A 5 36.77 -56.19 -19.66
C SER A 5 35.95 -56.38 -18.37
N SER A 6 35.02 -55.47 -18.09
CA SER A 6 33.71 -55.83 -17.52
C SER A 6 32.70 -54.70 -17.69
N SER A 7 31.63 -55.08 -18.38
CA SER A 7 30.34 -54.45 -18.55
C SER A 7 29.52 -54.43 -17.26
N SER A 8 28.79 -53.34 -17.02
CA SER A 8 27.62 -53.33 -16.14
C SER A 8 26.50 -52.50 -16.75
N THR A 9 25.50 -53.22 -17.22
CA THR A 9 24.16 -52.76 -17.59
C THR A 9 23.29 -52.70 -16.33
N SER A 10 22.59 -51.58 -16.08
CA SER A 10 21.39 -51.61 -15.23
C SER A 10 20.25 -50.85 -15.89
N ARG A 11 19.12 -51.56 -15.94
CA ARG A 11 17.84 -51.25 -16.56
C ARG A 11 16.98 -50.34 -15.66
N ASP A 12 16.13 -49.57 -16.34
CA ASP A 12 14.72 -49.25 -16.09
C ASP A 12 14.20 -49.19 -14.65
N GLU A 13 13.76 -47.99 -14.23
CA GLU A 13 12.46 -47.84 -13.58
C GLU A 13 11.67 -46.64 -14.14
N SER A 14 10.49 -46.97 -14.61
CA SER A 14 9.38 -46.13 -15.04
C SER A 14 8.82 -45.27 -13.91
N SER A 15 8.58 -43.98 -14.17
CA SER A 15 7.65 -43.17 -13.38
C SER A 15 6.94 -42.16 -14.28
N THR A 16 5.73 -42.55 -14.66
CA THR A 16 4.68 -41.69 -15.21
C THR A 16 4.34 -40.61 -14.17
N SER A 17 4.72 -39.35 -14.43
CA SER A 17 4.21 -38.22 -13.67
C SER A 17 3.40 -37.30 -14.58
N SER A 18 2.14 -37.19 -14.22
CA SER A 18 1.05 -36.50 -14.90
C SER A 18 1.35 -35.01 -15.05
N ARG A 19 1.36 -34.51 -16.29
CA ARG A 19 1.32 -33.07 -16.57
C ARG A 19 0.00 -32.49 -16.04
N PRO A 20 -0.01 -31.41 -15.23
CA PRO A 20 -1.22 -30.69 -14.93
C PRO A 20 -1.63 -29.89 -16.16
N ALA A 21 -2.88 -30.05 -16.59
CA ALA A 21 -3.51 -29.22 -17.59
C ALA A 21 -3.52 -27.77 -17.09
N MET A 22 -2.78 -26.89 -17.76
CA MET A 22 -2.90 -25.45 -17.60
C MET A 22 -4.32 -25.06 -18.02
N ASN A 23 -5.16 -24.81 -17.02
CA ASN A 23 -6.48 -24.23 -17.19
C ASN A 23 -6.35 -22.94 -18.01
N ALA A 24 -6.98 -22.95 -19.19
CA ALA A 24 -7.18 -21.79 -20.02
C ALA A 24 -7.88 -20.69 -19.20
N LEU A 25 -7.16 -19.60 -18.93
CA LEU A 25 -7.79 -18.38 -18.45
C LEU A 25 -8.73 -17.87 -19.55
N ALA A 26 -10.02 -17.99 -19.28
CA ALA A 26 -11.06 -17.31 -20.03
C ALA A 26 -10.84 -15.78 -19.94
N PRO A 27 -11.08 -15.04 -21.02
CA PRO A 27 -11.04 -13.59 -20.99
C PRO A 27 -12.21 -13.07 -20.15
N TYR A 28 -11.91 -12.20 -19.19
CA TYR A 28 -12.90 -11.44 -18.42
C TYR A 28 -13.71 -10.58 -19.40
N THR A 29 -14.94 -10.99 -19.69
CA THR A 29 -15.93 -10.18 -20.39
C THR A 29 -16.34 -9.05 -19.46
N ARG A 30 -15.91 -7.83 -19.80
CA ARG A 30 -16.36 -6.60 -19.17
C ARG A 30 -17.81 -6.37 -19.57
N ASP A 31 -18.73 -6.58 -18.63
CA ASP A 31 -20.13 -6.24 -18.81
C ASP A 31 -20.28 -4.75 -19.16
N ALA A 32 -20.76 -4.51 -20.36
CA ALA A 32 -21.20 -3.21 -20.84
C ALA A 32 -22.61 -2.95 -20.28
N THR A 33 -22.69 -2.22 -19.16
CA THR A 33 -23.96 -1.63 -18.73
C THR A 33 -24.29 -0.42 -19.60
N LYS A 34 -25.45 -0.56 -20.25
CA LYS A 34 -26.15 0.45 -21.04
C LYS A 34 -26.59 1.64 -20.19
N ASN A 35 -26.47 2.83 -20.78
CA ASN A 35 -27.41 3.95 -20.79
C ASN A 35 -27.96 4.49 -19.46
N SER A 36 -27.56 5.73 -19.13
CA SER A 36 -28.49 6.83 -18.86
C SER A 36 -27.78 8.20 -18.97
N PRO A 37 -28.52 9.29 -19.27
CA PRO A 37 -28.00 10.45 -19.98
C PRO A 37 -27.51 11.56 -19.07
N ALA A 38 -26.64 12.40 -19.64
CA ALA A 38 -26.14 13.64 -19.09
C ALA A 38 -27.26 14.66 -18.80
N PRO A 39 -27.07 15.53 -17.79
CA PRO A 39 -27.63 16.87 -17.79
C PRO A 39 -26.55 17.91 -18.14
N ASP A 40 -26.95 18.86 -18.98
CA ASP A 40 -26.18 20.01 -19.46
C ASP A 40 -25.75 20.99 -18.34
N PRO A 41 -24.76 21.87 -18.62
CA PRO A 41 -24.23 22.83 -17.66
C PRO A 41 -25.03 24.14 -17.69
N GLN A 42 -25.44 24.64 -16.52
CA GLN A 42 -25.84 26.04 -16.36
C GLN A 42 -25.14 26.70 -15.16
N ASN A 43 -24.87 27.98 -15.39
CA ASN A 43 -23.91 28.90 -14.79
C ASN A 43 -24.34 29.43 -13.39
N PRO A 44 -23.47 30.16 -12.66
CA PRO A 44 -23.61 30.55 -11.26
C PRO A 44 -24.30 31.92 -11.08
N ASN A 45 -24.50 32.26 -9.79
CA ASN A 45 -25.18 33.41 -9.18
C ASN A 45 -26.65 33.15 -8.83
N ASP A 46 -26.92 33.01 -7.53
CA ASP A 46 -27.66 34.04 -6.79
C ASP A 46 -27.77 33.68 -5.29
N THR A 47 -27.23 34.58 -4.45
CA THR A 47 -27.66 34.84 -3.07
C THR A 47 -29.02 35.54 -3.09
N PRO A 48 -29.95 35.22 -2.18
CA PRO A 48 -30.24 36.12 -1.04
C PRO A 48 -30.55 35.33 0.27
N SER A 49 -30.14 35.81 1.44
CA SER A 49 -30.81 36.79 2.33
C SER A 49 -31.98 36.23 3.17
N SER A 50 -31.81 36.38 4.48
CA SER A 50 -32.73 36.39 5.64
C SER A 50 -34.23 36.02 5.50
N ALA A 51 -34.69 35.16 6.41
CA ALA A 51 -35.87 35.32 7.29
C ALA A 51 -35.79 34.18 8.33
N ASP A 52 -35.65 34.47 9.63
CA ASP A 52 -36.75 34.68 10.58
C ASP A 52 -37.81 33.58 10.53
N GLU A 53 -37.77 32.67 11.52
CA GLU A 53 -39.01 32.16 12.13
C GLU A 53 -38.75 31.60 13.54
N GLU A 54 -39.35 32.33 14.49
CA GLU A 54 -39.52 31.99 15.90
C GLU A 54 -40.51 30.81 16.10
N ASN A 55 -40.57 30.36 17.36
CA ASN A 55 -41.76 29.85 18.06
C ASN A 55 -41.96 28.31 17.94
N GLN A 56 -42.23 27.49 18.98
CA GLN A 56 -42.89 27.71 20.27
C GLN A 56 -42.45 26.68 21.34
N ARG A 57 -42.30 27.20 22.57
CA ARG A 57 -42.86 26.76 23.88
C ARG A 57 -43.04 25.27 24.21
N SER A 58 -42.60 24.92 25.43
CA SER A 58 -43.44 24.24 26.43
C SER A 58 -42.95 24.59 27.84
N ASP A 59 -43.79 25.34 28.56
CA ASP A 59 -43.70 25.65 30.00
C ASP A 59 -44.14 24.46 30.86
N SER A 60 -43.58 24.34 32.08
CA SER A 60 -44.38 24.11 33.30
C SER A 60 -43.55 24.23 34.59
N ASN A 61 -43.75 25.36 35.29
CA ASN A 61 -44.08 25.58 36.72
C ASN A 61 -43.44 24.75 37.86
N ALA A 62 -42.92 25.48 38.86
CA ALA A 62 -43.43 25.59 40.25
C ALA A 62 -42.32 26.19 41.14
N ASP A 63 -42.43 27.45 41.57
CA ASP A 63 -43.07 27.92 42.82
C ASP A 63 -42.28 27.59 44.10
N GLY A 64 -41.92 28.63 44.85
CA GLY A 64 -41.29 28.49 46.17
C GLY A 64 -40.68 29.77 46.72
N ASP A 65 -41.40 30.89 46.62
CA ASP A 65 -41.16 32.15 47.31
C ASP A 65 -41.63 32.06 48.77
N ASN A 66 -40.86 32.64 49.69
CA ASN A 66 -41.34 33.20 50.96
C ASN A 66 -40.17 33.90 51.67
N GLY A 67 -40.16 35.23 51.60
CA GLY A 67 -39.41 36.07 52.53
C GLY A 67 -40.08 36.18 53.90
N ALA A 68 -39.33 36.68 54.88
CA ALA A 68 -39.82 37.62 55.90
C ALA A 68 -38.65 38.07 56.79
N ASP A 69 -38.39 39.37 56.76
CA ASP A 69 -37.67 40.12 57.78
C ASP A 69 -38.44 40.10 59.11
N HIS A 70 -37.71 40.03 60.23
CA HIS A 70 -38.01 40.86 61.41
C HIS A 70 -36.80 40.95 62.35
N ALA A 71 -36.38 42.18 62.60
CA ALA A 71 -35.52 42.59 63.70
C ALA A 71 -36.33 42.65 65.01
N GLU A 72 -35.74 42.27 66.15
CA GLU A 72 -35.49 43.17 67.29
C GLU A 72 -34.87 42.45 68.50
N ASP A 73 -34.15 43.29 69.26
CA ASP A 73 -33.45 43.18 70.53
C ASP A 73 -33.85 42.13 71.58
N GLY A 74 -32.84 41.70 72.34
CA GLY A 74 -33.01 41.10 73.66
C GLY A 74 -31.77 40.40 74.22
N GLN A 75 -30.81 41.15 74.78
CA GLN A 75 -29.90 40.61 75.80
C GLN A 75 -30.71 40.28 77.08
N PRO A 76 -30.42 39.17 77.78
CA PRO A 76 -29.43 39.22 78.87
C PRO A 76 -28.58 37.94 79.07
N SER A 77 -27.28 38.12 79.32
CA SER A 77 -26.45 37.23 80.15
C SER A 77 -26.96 37.28 81.62
N PRO A 78 -26.71 36.31 82.54
CA PRO A 78 -25.46 35.53 82.67
C PRO A 78 -25.60 34.11 83.25
N SER A 79 -24.44 33.52 83.57
CA SER A 79 -24.13 32.46 84.54
C SER A 79 -23.81 31.07 83.99
N ASP A 80 -22.50 30.78 84.00
CA ASP A 80 -21.85 29.58 84.51
C ASP A 80 -22.63 28.26 84.41
N THR A 81 -22.24 27.45 83.43
CA THR A 81 -22.23 26.00 83.60
C THR A 81 -20.88 25.49 83.09
N GLN A 82 -19.99 25.25 84.05
CA GLN A 82 -18.82 24.42 83.85
C GLN A 82 -19.24 23.00 83.43
N SER A 83 -18.31 22.34 82.74
CA SER A 83 -18.24 20.89 82.48
C SER A 83 -19.34 20.26 81.62
N ASP A 84 -19.12 20.21 80.30
CA ASP A 84 -19.26 18.94 79.56
C ASP A 84 -18.50 18.98 78.22
N ALA A 85 -17.17 19.13 78.31
CA ALA A 85 -16.30 18.66 77.25
C ALA A 85 -16.03 17.17 77.53
N LEU A 86 -16.15 16.35 76.49
CA LEU A 86 -15.81 14.92 76.42
C LEU A 86 -16.96 13.93 76.63
N SER A 87 -17.87 13.85 75.67
CA SER A 87 -18.24 12.56 75.03
C SER A 87 -19.29 12.76 73.93
N ARG A 88 -18.88 13.41 72.84
CA ARG A 88 -19.56 13.22 71.55
C ARG A 88 -19.40 11.72 71.22
N PRO A 89 -20.47 10.97 70.91
CA PRO A 89 -20.35 9.55 70.59
C PRO A 89 -19.32 9.41 69.47
N ARG A 90 -18.29 8.60 69.70
CA ARG A 90 -17.40 8.16 68.63
C ARG A 90 -18.28 7.38 67.66
N ASP A 91 -18.69 8.04 66.60
CA ASP A 91 -19.34 7.42 65.47
C ASP A 91 -18.34 6.47 64.79
N GLU A 92 -18.29 5.23 65.25
CA GLU A 92 -17.45 4.14 64.72
C GLU A 92 -17.58 3.98 63.20
N ALA A 93 -18.75 4.35 62.66
CA ALA A 93 -19.04 4.37 61.23
C ALA A 93 -18.12 5.31 60.43
N PHE A 94 -17.73 6.46 60.97
CA PHE A 94 -16.82 7.37 60.28
C PHE A 94 -15.37 6.92 60.37
N ASP A 95 -14.95 6.41 61.53
CA ASP A 95 -13.59 5.91 61.72
C ASP A 95 -13.29 4.76 60.73
N GLU A 96 -14.32 3.98 60.39
CA GLU A 96 -14.28 2.97 59.33
C GLU A 96 -14.10 3.57 57.93
N VAL A 97 -14.84 4.62 57.58
CA VAL A 97 -14.71 5.30 56.29
C VAL A 97 -13.35 6.00 56.17
N GLU A 98 -12.89 6.65 57.24
CA GLU A 98 -11.59 7.32 57.31
C GLU A 98 -10.44 6.32 57.16
N ARG A 99 -10.51 5.17 57.83
CA ARG A 99 -9.49 4.12 57.67
C ARG A 99 -9.43 3.59 56.24
N ARG A 100 -10.59 3.36 55.62
CA ARG A 100 -10.66 2.93 54.22
C ARG A 100 -10.09 3.99 53.27
N ALA A 101 -10.37 5.27 53.53
CA ALA A 101 -9.82 6.37 52.75
C ALA A 101 -8.31 6.51 52.90
N ARG A 102 -7.76 6.36 54.12
CA ARG A 102 -6.30 6.37 54.35
C ARG A 102 -5.59 5.25 53.60
N VAL A 103 -6.13 4.03 53.65
CA VAL A 103 -5.59 2.89 52.89
C VAL A 103 -5.65 3.17 51.38
N ALA A 104 -6.74 3.74 50.87
CA ALA A 104 -6.85 4.11 49.46
C ALA A 104 -5.79 5.17 49.06
N LEU A 105 -5.59 6.20 49.88
CA LEU A 105 -4.58 7.24 49.63
C LEU A 105 -3.15 6.69 49.73
N GLU A 106 -2.86 5.80 50.68
CA GLU A 106 -1.58 5.13 50.80
C GLU A 106 -1.28 4.30 49.55
N ASN A 107 -2.24 3.51 49.08
CA ASN A 107 -2.11 2.73 47.84
C ASN A 107 -1.89 3.61 46.60
N ILE A 108 -2.58 4.76 46.51
CA ILE A 108 -2.37 5.73 45.43
C ILE A 108 -0.95 6.31 45.50
N SER A 109 -0.44 6.63 46.70
CA SER A 109 0.88 7.22 46.92
C SER A 109 2.04 6.23 46.69
N ALA A 110 1.84 4.96 47.06
CA ALA A 110 2.84 3.91 46.96
C ALA A 110 3.06 3.44 45.52
N GLY A 111 2.16 3.75 44.59
CA GLY A 111 2.26 3.25 43.22
C GLY A 111 2.13 1.72 43.12
N GLU A 112 1.70 1.06 44.19
CA GLU A 112 1.73 -0.39 44.32
C GLU A 112 0.58 -1.01 43.51
N GLY A 113 0.94 -1.69 42.40
CA GLY A 113 0.15 -2.71 41.73
C GLY A 113 -1.23 -2.30 41.19
N SER A 114 -1.33 -2.15 39.86
CA SER A 114 -2.58 -1.95 39.11
C SER A 114 -3.61 -1.06 39.82
N ILE A 115 -3.17 0.15 40.21
CA ILE A 115 -4.08 1.26 40.59
C ILE A 115 -5.22 1.37 39.58
N GLU A 116 -4.91 1.05 38.33
CA GLU A 116 -5.76 0.91 37.16
C GLU A 116 -6.98 -0.02 37.34
N SER A 117 -6.82 -1.20 37.96
CA SER A 117 -7.93 -2.14 38.14
C SER A 117 -8.83 -1.77 39.31
N ARG A 118 -8.31 -0.96 40.25
CA ARG A 118 -9.00 -0.56 41.50
C ARG A 118 -9.38 0.92 41.52
N LEU A 119 -9.20 1.64 40.42
CA LEU A 119 -9.42 3.08 40.35
C LEU A 119 -10.88 3.45 40.64
N GLY A 120 -11.83 2.64 40.18
CA GLY A 120 -13.26 2.81 40.51
C GLY A 120 -13.53 2.68 42.01
N GLU A 121 -12.97 1.64 42.64
CA GLU A 121 -13.12 1.40 44.09
C GLU A 121 -12.51 2.53 44.92
N TYR A 122 -11.34 3.05 44.51
CA TYR A 122 -10.71 4.19 45.18
C TYR A 122 -11.52 5.48 45.04
N VAL A 123 -12.11 5.72 43.86
CA VAL A 123 -12.99 6.88 43.64
C VAL A 123 -14.23 6.80 44.52
N ASP A 124 -14.87 5.63 44.62
CA ASP A 124 -16.07 5.43 45.44
C ASP A 124 -15.77 5.61 46.95
N VAL A 125 -14.66 5.05 47.43
CA VAL A 125 -14.22 5.20 48.84
C VAL A 125 -13.92 6.66 49.18
N LEU A 126 -13.22 7.38 48.30
CA LEU A 126 -12.90 8.80 48.51
C LEU A 126 -14.13 9.71 48.40
N GLN A 127 -15.13 9.37 47.57
CA GLN A 127 -16.41 10.09 47.52
C GLN A 127 -17.23 9.90 48.80
N SER A 128 -17.27 8.67 49.33
CA SER A 128 -17.92 8.37 50.62
C SER A 128 -17.25 9.13 51.76
N TYR A 129 -15.90 9.17 51.79
CA TYR A 129 -15.15 9.92 52.79
C TYR A 129 -15.37 11.43 52.68
N ARG A 130 -15.36 12.01 51.48
CA ARG A 130 -15.67 13.42 51.26
C ARG A 130 -17.05 13.79 51.81
N SER A 131 -18.07 12.96 51.54
CA SER A 131 -19.45 13.19 52.00
C SER A 131 -19.54 13.15 53.52
N ALA A 132 -18.85 12.18 54.15
CA ALA A 132 -18.78 12.06 55.60
C ALA A 132 -18.05 13.25 56.27
N CYS A 133 -17.00 13.79 55.64
CA CYS A 133 -16.34 15.03 56.09
C CYS A 133 -17.27 16.25 55.98
N GLN A 134 -18.13 16.33 54.95
CA GLN A 134 -19.09 17.43 54.77
C GLN A 134 -20.18 17.42 55.84
N GLU A 135 -20.75 16.25 56.13
CA GLU A 135 -21.77 16.07 57.18
C GLU A 135 -21.26 16.53 58.56
N ARG A 136 -19.95 16.46 58.78
CA ARG A 136 -19.28 16.87 60.03
C ARG A 136 -18.70 18.27 60.03
N ALA A 137 -18.92 19.03 58.96
CA ALA A 137 -18.34 20.36 58.75
C ALA A 137 -16.80 20.40 58.73
N MET A 138 -16.14 19.29 58.37
CA MET A 138 -14.68 19.21 58.17
C MET A 138 -14.31 19.60 56.72
N TYR A 139 -14.52 20.87 56.40
CA TYR A 139 -14.42 21.36 55.02
C TYR A 139 -13.00 21.32 54.45
N HIS A 140 -11.96 21.46 55.29
CA HIS A 140 -10.57 21.42 54.83
C HIS A 140 -10.19 20.04 54.30
N GLU A 141 -10.54 18.97 55.03
CA GLU A 141 -10.30 17.60 54.59
C GLU A 141 -11.13 17.25 53.35
N ALA A 142 -12.40 17.65 53.33
CA ALA A 142 -13.26 17.48 52.16
C ALA A 142 -12.68 18.17 50.91
N PHE A 143 -12.02 19.33 51.06
CA PHE A 143 -11.32 20.02 49.98
C PHE A 143 -10.08 19.27 49.49
N LEU A 144 -9.25 18.74 50.39
CA LEU A 144 -8.07 17.95 50.02
C LEU A 144 -8.45 16.68 49.26
N VAL A 145 -9.47 15.96 49.75
CA VAL A 145 -10.00 14.75 49.08
C VAL A 145 -10.58 15.10 47.72
N GLN A 146 -11.27 16.23 47.61
CA GLN A 146 -11.76 16.73 46.32
C GLN A 146 -10.63 17.00 45.33
N GLN A 147 -9.48 17.52 45.79
CA GLN A 147 -8.31 17.72 44.94
C GLN A 147 -7.67 16.40 44.50
N VAL A 148 -7.62 15.39 45.39
CA VAL A 148 -7.14 14.05 45.03
C VAL A 148 -8.07 13.40 43.99
N LEU A 149 -9.39 13.47 44.18
CA LEU A 149 -10.38 12.96 43.21
C LEU A 149 -10.23 13.63 41.84
N ARG A 150 -9.95 14.93 41.79
CA ARG A 150 -9.64 15.65 40.54
C ARG A 150 -8.38 15.11 39.86
N ASN A 151 -7.30 14.92 40.63
CA ASN A 151 -6.04 14.36 40.11
C ASN A 151 -6.19 12.93 39.60
N LEU A 152 -6.92 12.06 40.32
CA LEU A 152 -7.19 10.69 39.87
C LEU A 152 -7.97 10.65 38.55
N ARG A 153 -8.97 11.51 38.41
CA ARG A 153 -9.73 11.65 37.17
C ARG A 153 -8.85 12.11 36.01
N LEU A 154 -8.01 13.13 36.24
CA LEU A 154 -7.09 13.64 35.23
C LEU A 154 -6.05 12.59 34.82
N ASN A 155 -5.54 11.81 35.77
CA ASN A 155 -4.61 10.72 35.51
C ASN A 155 -5.24 9.62 34.66
N GLU A 156 -6.48 9.24 34.94
CA GLU A 156 -7.21 8.25 34.14
C GLU A 156 -7.53 8.77 32.72
N GLU A 157 -7.95 10.03 32.60
CA GLU A 157 -8.16 10.68 31.30
C GLU A 157 -6.85 10.74 30.48
N SER A 158 -5.73 11.10 31.12
CA SER A 158 -4.41 11.12 30.49
C SER A 158 -3.95 9.72 30.05
N ARG A 159 -4.21 8.71 30.88
CA ARG A 159 -3.94 7.30 30.55
C ARG A 159 -4.79 6.83 29.37
N HIS A 160 -6.06 7.18 29.34
CA HIS A 160 -6.95 6.85 28.22
C HIS A 160 -6.45 7.47 26.91
N VAL A 161 -5.98 8.72 26.92
CA VAL A 161 -5.36 9.37 25.75
C VAL A 161 -4.08 8.66 25.31
N ARG A 162 -3.22 8.24 26.25
CA ARG A 162 -2.02 7.46 25.93
C ARG A 162 -2.38 6.13 25.27
N GLY A 163 -3.34 5.39 25.85
CA GLY A 163 -3.78 4.10 25.30
C GLY A 163 -4.36 4.23 23.87
N ILE A 164 -5.16 5.27 23.61
CA ILE A 164 -5.62 5.57 22.24
C ILE A 164 -4.43 5.85 21.32
N THR A 165 -3.45 6.63 21.77
CA THR A 165 -2.29 6.99 20.95
C THR A 165 -1.43 5.77 20.63
N GLU A 166 -1.19 4.90 21.60
CA GLU A 166 -0.47 3.64 21.43
C GLU A 166 -1.21 2.71 20.45
N GLN A 167 -2.53 2.57 20.59
CA GLN A 167 -3.34 1.81 19.64
C GLN A 167 -3.24 2.38 18.22
N GLN A 168 -3.32 3.70 18.06
CA GLN A 168 -3.19 4.35 16.75
C GLN A 168 -1.82 4.13 16.10
N MET A 169 -0.76 4.09 16.91
CA MET A 169 0.60 3.79 16.44
C MET A 169 0.73 2.33 16.01
N GLU A 170 0.14 1.40 16.77
CA GLU A 170 0.15 -0.01 16.43
C GLU A 170 -0.65 -0.30 15.15
N GLU A 171 -1.84 0.30 14.99
CA GLU A 171 -2.64 0.22 13.75
C GLU A 171 -1.84 0.68 12.52
N ARG A 172 -1.07 1.78 12.66
CA ARG A 172 -0.17 2.25 11.60
C ARG A 172 0.94 1.25 11.30
N ARG A 173 1.58 0.72 12.34
CA ARG A 173 2.65 -0.28 12.22
C ARG A 173 2.16 -1.51 11.46
N VAL A 174 1.02 -2.07 11.86
CA VAL A 174 0.39 -3.24 11.23
C VAL A 174 0.02 -2.95 9.77
N LEU A 175 -0.56 -1.78 9.48
CA LEU A 175 -0.90 -1.38 8.12
C LEU A 175 0.35 -1.26 7.22
N GLU A 176 1.43 -0.70 7.74
CA GLU A 176 2.71 -0.60 7.01
C GLU A 176 3.37 -1.96 6.81
N GLU A 177 3.29 -2.86 7.79
CA GLU A 177 3.79 -4.23 7.70
C GLU A 177 3.05 -5.02 6.63
N ALA A 178 1.72 -4.98 6.65
CA ALA A 178 0.89 -5.62 5.64
C ALA A 178 1.21 -5.08 4.23
N HIS A 179 1.32 -3.76 4.06
CA HIS A 179 1.70 -3.17 2.77
C HIS A 179 3.10 -3.60 2.31
N ARG A 180 4.08 -3.67 3.23
CA ARG A 180 5.44 -4.15 2.91
C ARG A 180 5.43 -5.61 2.46
N GLU A 181 4.59 -6.45 3.05
CA GLU A 181 4.42 -7.85 2.65
C GLU A 181 3.76 -7.96 1.26
N GLU A 182 2.64 -7.28 1.04
CA GLU A 182 1.98 -7.22 -0.27
C GLU A 182 2.93 -6.74 -1.38
N PHE A 183 3.78 -5.76 -1.07
CA PHE A 183 4.78 -5.25 -2.01
C PHE A 183 5.83 -6.31 -2.35
N ARG A 184 6.31 -7.07 -1.36
CA ARG A 184 7.26 -8.18 -1.59
C ARG A 184 6.63 -9.28 -2.43
N GLU A 185 5.39 -9.67 -2.12
CA GLU A 185 4.65 -10.68 -2.88
C GLU A 185 4.39 -10.23 -4.32
N PHE A 186 4.02 -8.95 -4.51
CA PHE A 186 3.89 -8.34 -5.83
C PHE A 186 5.20 -8.45 -6.61
N HIS A 187 6.32 -8.06 -6.01
CA HIS A 187 7.62 -8.16 -6.68
C HIS A 187 8.02 -9.62 -6.98
N HIS A 188 7.79 -10.53 -6.05
CA HIS A 188 8.12 -11.94 -6.22
C HIS A 188 7.31 -12.57 -7.35
N SER A 189 5.98 -12.40 -7.35
CA SER A 189 5.09 -12.92 -8.39
C SER A 189 5.38 -12.32 -9.77
N TRP A 190 5.73 -11.04 -9.82
CA TRP A 190 6.12 -10.39 -11.07
C TRP A 190 7.47 -10.85 -11.59
N ASN A 191 8.46 -11.04 -10.71
CA ASN A 191 9.75 -11.57 -11.13
C ASN A 191 9.58 -12.99 -11.69
N ALA A 192 8.84 -13.87 -11.00
CA ALA A 192 8.52 -15.20 -11.50
C ALA A 192 7.80 -15.18 -12.86
N ARG A 193 6.90 -14.21 -13.09
CA ARG A 193 6.23 -14.03 -14.39
C ARG A 193 7.20 -13.59 -15.49
N ILE A 194 8.16 -12.73 -15.17
CA ILE A 194 9.20 -12.29 -16.11
C ILE A 194 10.15 -13.44 -16.41
N ASP A 195 10.60 -14.17 -15.40
CA ASP A 195 11.49 -15.33 -15.54
C ASP A 195 10.85 -16.39 -16.45
N ALA A 196 9.59 -16.75 -16.21
CA ALA A 196 8.85 -17.69 -17.06
C ALA A 196 8.68 -17.19 -18.51
N PHE A 197 8.53 -15.87 -18.70
CA PHE A 197 8.47 -15.28 -20.04
C PHE A 197 9.83 -15.36 -20.74
N GLU A 198 10.93 -15.07 -20.04
CA GLU A 198 12.29 -15.16 -20.56
C GLU A 198 12.66 -16.60 -20.94
N GLU A 199 12.30 -17.57 -20.10
CA GLU A 199 12.42 -19.00 -20.40
C GLU A 199 11.63 -19.38 -21.68
N GLU A 200 10.36 -18.98 -21.78
CA GLU A 200 9.53 -19.21 -22.99
C GLU A 200 10.18 -18.61 -24.25
N GLN A 201 10.81 -17.43 -24.15
CA GLN A 201 11.46 -16.80 -25.29
C GLN A 201 12.76 -17.51 -25.69
N LEU A 202 13.56 -17.95 -24.72
CA LEU A 202 14.78 -18.72 -24.97
C LEU A 202 14.45 -20.05 -25.66
N GLU A 203 13.44 -20.77 -25.17
CA GLU A 203 12.97 -22.01 -25.81
C GLU A 203 12.51 -21.78 -27.25
N ALA A 204 11.76 -20.69 -27.50
CA ALA A 204 11.32 -20.34 -28.84
C ALA A 204 12.48 -20.00 -29.79
N GLU A 205 13.51 -19.28 -29.30
CA GLU A 205 14.71 -18.97 -30.09
C GLU A 205 15.53 -20.24 -30.38
N ILE A 206 15.74 -21.12 -29.39
CA ILE A 206 16.43 -22.39 -29.57
C ILE A 206 15.70 -23.25 -30.61
N SER A 207 14.39 -23.43 -30.46
CA SER A 207 13.59 -24.23 -31.40
C SER A 207 13.65 -23.68 -32.83
N LEU A 208 13.63 -22.35 -32.99
CA LEU A 208 13.79 -21.72 -34.30
C LEU A 208 15.18 -22.00 -34.89
N LEU A 209 16.24 -21.81 -34.12
CA LEU A 209 17.62 -22.05 -34.56
C LEU A 209 17.86 -23.52 -34.92
N GLU A 210 17.32 -24.46 -34.14
CA GLU A 210 17.36 -25.89 -34.45
C GLU A 210 16.67 -26.20 -35.78
N ARG A 211 15.48 -25.63 -36.02
CA ARG A 211 14.78 -25.78 -37.30
C ARG A 211 15.60 -25.23 -38.46
N GLN A 212 16.16 -24.02 -38.31
CA GLN A 212 17.00 -23.39 -39.32
C GLN A 212 18.26 -24.20 -39.61
N ASN A 213 18.90 -24.75 -38.57
CA ASN A 213 20.06 -25.62 -38.71
C ASN A 213 19.72 -26.92 -39.45
N ASN A 214 18.59 -27.56 -39.12
CA ASN A 214 18.13 -28.76 -39.82
C ASN A 214 17.81 -28.47 -41.30
N GLU A 215 17.19 -27.32 -41.59
CA GLU A 215 16.94 -26.88 -42.98
C GLU A 215 18.26 -26.67 -43.75
N LEU A 216 19.30 -26.12 -43.10
CA LEU A 216 20.63 -25.97 -43.72
C LEU A 216 21.32 -27.31 -43.96
N ILE A 217 21.24 -28.24 -43.02
CA ILE A 217 21.78 -29.60 -43.19
C ILE A 217 21.08 -30.30 -44.36
N GLN A 218 19.75 -30.27 -44.40
CA GLN A 218 18.98 -30.85 -45.50
C GLN A 218 19.33 -30.20 -46.84
N PHE A 219 19.49 -28.87 -46.88
CA PHE A 219 19.92 -28.17 -48.09
C PHE A 219 21.32 -28.63 -48.57
N GLN A 220 22.25 -28.87 -47.64
CA GLN A 220 23.58 -29.37 -47.96
C GLN A 220 23.55 -30.83 -48.44
N GLU A 221 22.68 -31.66 -47.87
CA GLU A 221 22.45 -33.04 -48.34
C GLU A 221 21.85 -33.04 -49.74
N ASP A 222 20.81 -32.23 -49.99
CA ASP A 222 20.21 -32.02 -51.31
C ASP A 222 21.24 -31.56 -52.34
N MET A 223 22.18 -30.68 -51.95
CA MET A 223 23.28 -30.24 -52.81
C MET A 223 24.23 -31.38 -53.20
N ARG A 224 24.55 -32.26 -52.24
CA ARG A 224 25.44 -33.42 -52.44
C ARG A 224 24.77 -34.49 -53.30
N ASP A 225 23.50 -34.76 -53.06
CA ASP A 225 22.73 -35.80 -53.74
C ASP A 225 22.20 -35.35 -55.11
N TYR A 226 22.27 -34.06 -55.41
CA TYR A 226 21.89 -33.51 -56.70
C TYR A 226 22.77 -34.09 -57.83
N GLN A 227 22.20 -35.04 -58.57
CA GLN A 227 22.74 -35.53 -59.83
C GLN A 227 22.04 -34.85 -61.02
N PRO A 228 22.78 -34.19 -61.93
CA PRO A 228 22.25 -33.69 -63.18
C PRO A 228 21.56 -34.81 -63.96
N ARG A 229 20.25 -34.66 -64.25
CA ARG A 229 19.53 -35.72 -64.99
C ARG A 229 20.08 -35.94 -66.41
N LEU A 230 20.63 -34.92 -67.06
CA LEU A 230 21.40 -35.02 -68.32
C LEU A 230 22.25 -33.75 -68.51
N LEU A 231 23.58 -33.88 -68.67
CA LEU A 231 24.41 -32.76 -69.12
C LEU A 231 24.09 -32.47 -70.59
N LYS A 232 23.65 -31.24 -70.87
CA LYS A 232 23.41 -30.78 -72.24
C LYS A 232 24.72 -30.29 -72.83
N TYR A 233 25.43 -31.18 -73.50
CA TYR A 233 26.66 -30.86 -74.24
C TYR A 233 26.41 -29.80 -75.32
N SER A 234 27.41 -28.95 -75.58
CA SER A 234 27.31 -27.96 -76.65
C SER A 234 27.14 -28.64 -78.01
N ARG A 235 26.43 -27.95 -78.91
CA ARG A 235 26.27 -28.38 -80.29
C ARG A 235 27.63 -28.57 -80.99
N SER A 236 28.60 -27.70 -80.70
CA SER A 236 29.98 -27.79 -81.21
C SER A 236 30.72 -29.06 -80.76
N LEU A 237 30.47 -29.54 -79.54
CA LEU A 237 31.04 -30.80 -79.06
C LEU A 237 30.46 -31.98 -79.84
N LEU A 238 29.13 -32.02 -80.00
CA LEU A 238 28.44 -33.08 -80.74
C LEU A 238 28.89 -33.14 -82.20
N GLU A 239 29.01 -31.98 -82.86
CA GLU A 239 29.52 -31.86 -84.23
C GLU A 239 30.99 -32.31 -84.32
N SER A 240 31.83 -31.94 -83.36
CA SER A 240 33.24 -32.34 -83.29
C SER A 240 33.41 -33.84 -83.10
N ARG A 241 32.59 -34.46 -82.24
CA ARG A 241 32.56 -35.92 -82.02
C ARG A 241 32.01 -36.67 -83.24
N ALA A 242 31.04 -36.10 -83.95
CA ALA A 242 30.55 -36.67 -85.21
C ALA A 242 31.64 -36.65 -86.29
N LYS A 243 32.35 -35.53 -86.44
CA LYS A 243 33.48 -35.38 -87.38
C LYS A 243 34.63 -36.35 -87.04
N GLN A 244 34.97 -36.49 -85.75
CA GLN A 244 35.94 -37.47 -85.28
C GLN A 244 35.56 -38.90 -85.73
N LYS A 245 34.28 -39.30 -85.55
CA LYS A 245 33.79 -40.63 -85.97
C LYS A 245 33.87 -40.83 -87.48
N VAL A 246 33.56 -39.80 -88.27
CA VAL A 246 33.65 -39.86 -89.75
C VAL A 246 35.11 -40.04 -90.19
N LEU A 247 36.05 -39.25 -89.66
CA LEU A 247 37.48 -39.36 -89.98
C LEU A 247 38.05 -40.74 -89.60
N ALA A 248 37.65 -41.27 -88.44
CA ALA A 248 38.03 -42.62 -88.01
C ALA A 248 37.49 -43.71 -88.96
N ARG A 249 36.24 -43.59 -89.44
CA ARG A 249 35.67 -44.51 -90.44
C ARG A 249 36.40 -44.44 -91.79
N GLN A 250 36.89 -43.26 -92.16
CA GLN A 250 37.70 -43.03 -93.35
C GLN A 250 39.15 -43.49 -93.21
N ARG A 251 39.56 -44.00 -92.04
CA ARG A 251 40.93 -44.43 -91.68
C ARG A 251 41.96 -43.28 -91.64
N ASP A 252 41.51 -42.03 -91.57
CA ASP A 252 42.39 -40.88 -91.30
C ASP A 252 42.58 -40.72 -89.79
N TYR A 253 43.53 -41.46 -89.24
CA TYR A 253 43.78 -41.50 -87.80
C TYR A 253 44.42 -40.21 -87.27
N ILE A 254 45.26 -39.54 -88.07
CA ILE A 254 45.91 -38.29 -87.66
C ILE A 254 44.86 -37.18 -87.58
N GLY A 255 43.99 -37.06 -88.59
CA GLY A 255 42.86 -36.14 -88.57
C GLY A 255 41.90 -36.44 -87.42
N ALA A 256 41.59 -37.71 -87.16
CA ALA A 256 40.74 -38.11 -86.05
C ALA A 256 41.35 -37.76 -84.68
N GLN A 257 42.67 -37.91 -84.49
CA GLN A 257 43.35 -37.57 -83.24
C GLN A 257 43.32 -36.06 -82.96
N THR A 258 43.63 -35.24 -83.96
CA THR A 258 43.54 -33.77 -83.78
C THR A 258 42.11 -33.30 -83.51
N GLN A 259 41.11 -33.96 -84.13
CA GLN A 259 39.70 -33.66 -83.88
C GLN A 259 39.25 -34.16 -82.50
N LYS A 260 39.83 -35.24 -81.98
CA LYS A 260 39.62 -35.72 -80.61
C LYS A 260 40.12 -34.70 -79.60
N GLU A 261 41.35 -34.21 -79.73
CA GLU A 261 41.91 -33.19 -78.82
C GLU A 261 41.05 -31.93 -78.77
N LYS A 262 40.55 -31.48 -79.93
CA LYS A 262 39.60 -30.35 -80.01
C LYS A 262 38.28 -30.66 -79.32
N ALA A 263 37.73 -31.86 -79.50
CA ALA A 263 36.50 -32.27 -78.83
C ALA A 263 36.69 -32.38 -77.31
N ASP A 264 37.79 -32.96 -76.84
CA ASP A 264 38.11 -33.10 -75.42
C ASP A 264 38.28 -31.71 -74.76
N ALA A 265 38.90 -30.74 -75.44
CA ALA A 265 38.99 -29.37 -74.95
C ALA A 265 37.63 -28.67 -74.82
N ILE A 266 36.72 -28.86 -75.79
CA ILE A 266 35.34 -28.32 -75.73
C ILE A 266 34.56 -29.00 -74.60
N GLU A 267 34.75 -30.31 -74.40
CA GLU A 267 34.10 -31.06 -73.33
C GLU A 267 34.49 -30.54 -71.95
N ILE A 268 35.79 -30.29 -71.71
CA ILE A 268 36.27 -29.70 -70.45
C ILE A 268 35.62 -28.32 -70.22
N ALA A 269 35.61 -27.44 -71.23
CA ALA A 269 35.01 -26.11 -71.11
C ALA A 269 33.48 -26.16 -70.86
N ASP A 270 32.76 -27.09 -71.50
CA ASP A 270 31.33 -27.29 -71.26
C ASP A 270 31.07 -27.83 -69.84
N MET A 271 31.91 -28.73 -69.35
CA MET A 271 31.85 -29.26 -67.98
C MET A 271 32.06 -28.15 -66.94
N GLU A 272 33.11 -27.35 -67.09
CA GLU A 272 33.39 -26.22 -66.18
C GLU A 272 32.25 -25.19 -66.18
N ARG A 273 31.72 -24.86 -67.35
CA ARG A 273 30.58 -23.93 -67.47
C ARG A 273 29.33 -24.49 -66.78
N TYR A 274 29.08 -25.79 -66.92
CA TYR A 274 27.96 -26.46 -66.27
C TYR A 274 28.11 -26.47 -64.74
N GLU A 275 29.31 -26.80 -64.25
CA GLU A 275 29.63 -26.78 -62.82
C GLU A 275 29.53 -25.36 -62.25
N GLY A 276 30.02 -24.34 -62.95
CA GLY A 276 29.88 -22.95 -62.55
C GLY A 276 28.42 -22.50 -62.45
N ALA A 277 27.60 -22.80 -63.46
CA ALA A 277 26.18 -22.46 -63.45
C ALA A 277 25.40 -23.24 -62.36
N ARG A 278 25.78 -24.50 -62.11
CA ARG A 278 25.26 -25.32 -61.02
C ARG A 278 25.57 -24.65 -59.68
N GLN A 279 26.83 -24.32 -59.44
CA GLN A 279 27.30 -23.70 -58.20
C GLN A 279 26.60 -22.37 -57.94
N GLU A 280 26.50 -21.50 -58.96
CA GLU A 280 25.80 -20.22 -58.86
C GLU A 280 24.31 -20.39 -58.50
N SER A 281 23.63 -21.39 -59.09
CA SER A 281 22.23 -21.70 -58.75
C SER A 281 22.06 -22.11 -57.28
N PHE A 282 23.06 -22.79 -56.73
CA PHE A 282 23.04 -23.20 -55.33
C PHE A 282 23.37 -22.05 -54.39
N GLU A 283 24.38 -21.24 -54.69
CA GLU A 283 24.73 -20.04 -53.92
C GLU A 283 23.55 -19.07 -53.81
N ARG A 284 22.81 -18.85 -54.91
CA ARG A 284 21.59 -18.02 -54.90
C ARG A 284 20.51 -18.61 -53.98
N ARG A 285 20.31 -19.93 -53.99
CA ARG A 285 19.33 -20.61 -53.13
C ARG A 285 19.75 -20.58 -51.66
N GLU A 286 21.02 -20.81 -51.38
CA GLU A 286 21.60 -20.73 -50.03
C GLU A 286 21.48 -19.32 -49.46
N HIS A 287 21.81 -18.30 -50.26
CA HIS A 287 21.66 -16.90 -49.88
C HIS A 287 20.19 -16.57 -49.57
N ALA A 288 19.24 -16.99 -50.42
CA ALA A 288 17.82 -16.78 -50.17
C ALA A 288 17.34 -17.47 -48.89
N LEU A 289 17.82 -18.69 -48.61
CA LEU A 289 17.50 -19.44 -47.39
C LEU A 289 18.05 -18.72 -46.14
N ARG A 290 19.32 -18.33 -46.13
CA ARG A 290 19.93 -17.56 -45.03
C ARG A 290 19.23 -16.23 -44.80
N HIS A 291 18.90 -15.52 -45.86
CA HIS A 291 18.17 -14.26 -45.77
C HIS A 291 16.79 -14.47 -45.12
N ARG A 292 16.07 -15.54 -45.51
CA ARG A 292 14.81 -15.91 -44.85
C ARG A 292 15.02 -16.22 -43.37
N HIS A 293 16.05 -16.99 -43.00
CA HIS A 293 16.37 -17.29 -41.59
C HIS A 293 16.63 -16.02 -40.77
N GLN A 294 17.36 -15.06 -41.33
CA GLN A 294 17.59 -13.75 -40.71
C GLN A 294 16.28 -12.97 -40.50
N GLN A 295 15.39 -12.96 -41.51
CA GLN A 295 14.08 -12.30 -41.38
C GLN A 295 13.20 -12.95 -40.30
N GLU A 296 13.18 -14.28 -40.22
CA GLU A 296 12.45 -15.01 -39.17
C GLU A 296 12.98 -14.66 -37.77
N LEU A 297 14.30 -14.59 -37.58
CA LEU A 297 14.92 -14.17 -36.31
C LEU A 297 14.60 -12.72 -35.95
N LEU A 298 14.63 -11.79 -36.92
CA LEU A 298 14.27 -10.39 -36.68
C LEU A 298 12.78 -10.25 -36.31
N ALA A 299 11.89 -11.00 -36.96
CA ALA A 299 10.47 -11.02 -36.63
C ALA A 299 10.24 -11.57 -35.21
N LEU A 300 10.97 -12.61 -34.80
CA LEU A 300 10.91 -13.13 -33.43
C LEU A 300 11.39 -12.09 -32.42
N ARG A 301 12.54 -11.46 -32.64
CA ARG A 301 13.12 -10.43 -31.74
C ARG A 301 12.19 -9.24 -31.56
N THR A 302 11.64 -8.70 -32.64
CA THR A 302 10.69 -7.58 -32.56
C THR A 302 9.42 -7.95 -31.79
N LYS A 303 8.93 -9.19 -31.96
CA LYS A 303 7.81 -9.71 -31.16
C LYS A 303 8.16 -9.82 -29.67
N VAL A 304 9.33 -10.37 -29.34
CA VAL A 304 9.85 -10.48 -27.95
C VAL A 304 9.93 -9.10 -27.30
N GLU A 305 10.56 -8.13 -27.98
CA GLU A 305 10.70 -6.75 -27.51
C GLU A 305 9.34 -6.09 -27.26
N SER A 306 8.39 -6.25 -28.20
CA SER A 306 7.04 -5.69 -28.04
C SER A 306 6.31 -6.28 -26.83
N ARG A 307 6.44 -7.60 -26.60
CA ARG A 307 5.82 -8.29 -25.45
C ARG A 307 6.49 -7.93 -24.13
N ARG A 308 7.82 -7.74 -24.13
CA ARG A 308 8.57 -7.22 -22.98
C ARG A 308 8.10 -5.82 -22.59
N LEU A 309 8.01 -4.89 -23.54
CA LEU A 309 7.51 -3.54 -23.30
C LEU A 309 6.07 -3.55 -22.77
N TYR A 310 5.23 -4.45 -23.28
CA TYR A 310 3.88 -4.64 -22.76
C TYR A 310 3.89 -5.09 -21.30
N LEU A 311 4.68 -6.11 -20.95
CA LEU A 311 4.81 -6.59 -19.56
C LEU A 311 5.34 -5.51 -18.62
N GLU A 312 6.31 -4.71 -19.04
CA GLU A 312 6.82 -3.58 -18.26
C GLU A 312 5.75 -2.52 -18.00
N ARG A 313 4.95 -2.17 -19.01
CA ARG A 313 3.81 -1.25 -18.83
C ARG A 313 2.75 -1.83 -17.91
N TYR A 314 2.44 -3.11 -18.08
CA TYR A 314 1.45 -3.80 -17.26
C TYR A 314 1.89 -3.87 -15.79
N ARG A 315 3.18 -4.15 -15.52
CA ARG A 315 3.77 -4.10 -14.18
C ARG A 315 3.62 -2.74 -13.53
N LYS A 316 3.92 -1.67 -14.27
CA LYS A 316 3.76 -0.29 -13.77
C LYS A 316 2.31 0.01 -13.39
N GLN A 317 1.36 -0.36 -14.24
CA GLN A 317 -0.06 -0.14 -13.96
C GLN A 317 -0.55 -0.91 -12.72
N GLU A 318 -0.19 -2.18 -12.57
CA GLU A 318 -0.57 -2.95 -11.38
C GLU A 318 0.10 -2.41 -10.11
N LEU A 319 1.35 -1.95 -10.21
CA LEU A 319 2.06 -1.28 -9.11
C LEU A 319 1.35 0.01 -8.69
N ASP A 320 0.91 0.84 -9.65
CA ASP A 320 0.18 2.07 -9.38
C ASP A 320 -1.15 1.79 -8.67
N VAL A 321 -1.87 0.74 -9.10
CA VAL A 321 -3.11 0.30 -8.45
C VAL A 321 -2.85 -0.16 -7.01
N LEU A 322 -1.79 -0.93 -6.77
CA LEU A 322 -1.38 -1.38 -5.43
C LEU A 322 -1.08 -0.19 -4.52
N LEU A 323 -0.29 0.77 -5.00
CA LEU A 323 0.03 1.99 -4.26
C LEU A 323 -1.20 2.84 -3.96
N GLN A 324 -2.11 2.98 -4.94
CA GLN A 324 -3.34 3.72 -4.75
C GLN A 324 -4.24 3.06 -3.70
N ARG A 325 -4.31 1.72 -3.68
CA ARG A 325 -5.03 0.97 -2.64
C ARG A 325 -4.46 1.28 -1.25
N TYR A 326 -3.15 1.23 -1.09
CA TYR A 326 -2.48 1.58 0.17
C TYR A 326 -2.78 3.02 0.61
N ILE A 327 -2.67 4.00 -0.30
CA ILE A 327 -2.95 5.41 -0.01
C ILE A 327 -4.40 5.58 0.47
N ASN A 328 -5.35 4.91 -0.18
CA ASN A 328 -6.76 5.00 0.18
C ASN A 328 -7.03 4.41 1.57
N VAL A 329 -6.48 3.22 1.87
CA VAL A 329 -6.63 2.57 3.17
C VAL A 329 -5.97 3.41 4.27
N ARG A 330 -4.76 3.91 4.04
CA ARG A 330 -4.05 4.80 4.98
C ARG A 330 -4.85 6.06 5.27
N ARG A 331 -5.38 6.74 4.23
CA ARG A 331 -6.22 7.94 4.39
C ARG A 331 -7.49 7.65 5.18
N SER A 332 -8.14 6.50 4.93
CA SER A 332 -9.32 6.08 5.68
C SER A 332 -9.01 5.86 7.16
N MET A 333 -7.92 5.16 7.47
CA MET A 333 -7.44 4.95 8.84
C MET A 333 -7.10 6.29 9.51
N GLU A 334 -6.35 7.17 8.86
CA GLU A 334 -6.01 8.51 9.40
C GLU A 334 -7.28 9.34 9.68
N SER A 335 -8.29 9.25 8.82
CA SER A 335 -9.59 9.89 9.03
C SER A 335 -10.28 9.34 10.29
N GLN A 336 -10.30 8.02 10.47
CA GLN A 336 -10.86 7.38 11.68
C GLN A 336 -10.10 7.80 12.95
N GLN A 337 -8.76 7.79 12.91
CA GLN A 337 -7.93 8.24 14.03
C GLN A 337 -8.18 9.71 14.39
N ASN A 338 -8.35 10.58 13.39
CA ASN A 338 -8.68 11.98 13.60
C ASN A 338 -10.08 12.17 14.22
N ILE A 339 -11.07 11.36 13.83
CA ILE A 339 -12.40 11.38 14.45
C ILE A 339 -12.31 10.98 15.93
N VAL A 340 -11.57 9.91 16.25
CA VAL A 340 -11.35 9.47 17.63
C VAL A 340 -10.62 10.55 18.43
N ARG A 341 -9.52 11.11 17.90
CA ARG A 341 -8.78 12.20 18.55
C ARG A 341 -9.66 13.41 18.82
N ASN A 342 -10.49 13.83 17.85
CA ASN A 342 -11.41 14.96 18.03
C ASN A 342 -12.46 14.67 19.11
N LYS A 343 -13.04 13.46 19.14
CA LYS A 343 -14.00 13.06 20.18
C LYS A 343 -13.35 13.08 21.56
N THR A 344 -12.18 12.46 21.73
CA THR A 344 -11.42 12.48 22.99
C THR A 344 -11.06 13.90 23.41
N GLY A 345 -10.56 14.72 22.47
CA GLY A 345 -10.27 16.14 22.73
C GLY A 345 -11.48 16.94 23.20
N THR A 346 -12.67 16.73 22.61
CA THR A 346 -13.90 17.39 23.07
C THR A 346 -14.34 16.92 24.45
N LEU A 347 -14.13 15.65 24.80
CA LEU A 347 -14.45 15.11 26.13
C LEU A 347 -13.54 15.74 27.19
N LEU A 348 -12.24 15.78 26.94
CA LEU A 348 -11.27 16.45 27.82
C LEU A 348 -11.58 17.94 27.99
N LEU A 349 -11.93 18.64 26.90
CA LEU A 349 -12.25 20.06 26.94
C LEU A 349 -13.52 20.32 27.76
N LYS A 350 -14.56 19.47 27.65
CA LYS A 350 -15.76 19.54 28.49
C LYS A 350 -15.41 19.35 29.96
N HIS A 351 -14.54 18.39 30.28
CA HIS A 351 -14.07 18.18 31.65
C HIS A 351 -13.29 19.38 32.19
N ALA A 352 -12.40 19.95 31.40
CA ALA A 352 -11.63 21.11 31.81
C ALA A 352 -12.47 22.39 31.97
N CYS A 353 -13.45 22.64 31.09
CA CYS A 353 -14.35 23.79 31.21
C CYS A 353 -15.28 23.68 32.43
N ASN A 354 -15.66 22.47 32.84
CA ASN A 354 -16.42 22.24 34.07
C ASN A 354 -15.59 22.49 35.35
N MET A 355 -14.27 22.71 35.23
CA MET A 355 -13.36 22.99 36.35
C MET A 355 -13.04 24.50 36.53
N LYS A 356 -13.68 25.40 35.77
CA LYS A 356 -13.38 26.85 35.73
C LYS A 356 -13.79 27.66 36.97
N THR A 357 -14.24 27.05 38.07
CA THR A 357 -14.43 27.79 39.34
C THR A 357 -13.10 28.11 40.03
N ASP A 358 -12.01 27.45 39.66
CA ASP A 358 -10.70 27.62 40.30
C ASP A 358 -9.69 28.04 39.21
N ASN A 359 -9.08 29.22 39.33
CA ASN A 359 -8.11 29.83 38.37
C ASN A 359 -6.86 28.95 38.05
N SER A 360 -6.76 27.75 38.60
CA SER A 360 -5.69 26.77 38.41
C SER A 360 -5.88 25.83 37.21
N GLY A 361 -7.10 25.64 36.70
CA GLY A 361 -7.38 24.65 35.63
C GLY A 361 -6.89 25.05 34.23
N MET A 362 -6.58 26.32 34.02
CA MET A 362 -6.25 26.86 32.69
C MET A 362 -4.80 26.56 32.27
N ALA A 363 -3.89 26.33 33.21
CA ALA A 363 -2.48 26.06 32.93
C ALA A 363 -2.23 24.66 32.34
N VAL A 364 -2.97 23.64 32.80
CA VAL A 364 -2.78 22.24 32.37
C VAL A 364 -3.28 22.00 30.93
N LEU A 365 -4.28 22.77 30.50
CA LEU A 365 -4.77 22.77 29.11
C LEU A 365 -3.74 23.32 28.11
N VAL A 366 -2.95 24.32 28.51
CA VAL A 366 -1.92 24.95 27.66
C VAL A 366 -0.74 24.01 27.45
N GLU A 367 -0.37 23.23 28.47
CA GLU A 367 0.73 22.27 28.38
C GLU A 367 0.38 21.05 27.50
N SER A 368 -0.86 20.58 27.55
CA SER A 368 -1.33 19.48 26.69
C SER A 368 -1.60 19.88 25.24
N ALA A 369 -1.77 21.18 24.94
CA ALA A 369 -1.92 21.70 23.59
C ALA A 369 -0.62 21.62 22.75
N GLY A 370 0.55 21.58 23.40
CA GLY A 370 1.86 21.42 22.73
C GLY A 370 2.16 20.00 22.23
N SER A 371 1.44 18.99 22.72
CA SER A 371 1.70 17.57 22.39
C SER A 371 1.00 17.10 21.09
N GLY A 372 0.23 17.95 20.42
CA GLY A 372 -0.53 17.57 19.22
C GLY A 372 -1.74 16.66 19.50
N ALA A 373 -2.11 16.49 20.78
CA ALA A 373 -3.24 15.69 21.22
C ALA A 373 -4.61 16.30 20.86
N PHE A 374 -4.68 17.63 20.72
CA PHE A 374 -5.90 18.33 20.31
C PHE A 374 -5.85 18.60 18.80
N GLY A 375 -6.80 18.02 18.06
CA GLY A 375 -6.89 18.18 16.61
C GLY A 375 -6.95 19.65 16.16
N SER A 376 -6.67 19.88 14.88
CA SER A 376 -6.53 21.22 14.27
C SER A 376 -7.73 22.16 14.47
N VAL A 377 -8.92 21.62 14.74
CA VAL A 377 -10.15 22.39 15.00
C VAL A 377 -10.09 23.09 16.36
N VAL A 378 -9.54 22.44 17.39
CA VAL A 378 -9.40 23.04 18.73
C VAL A 378 -8.30 24.11 18.72
N GLN A 379 -7.22 23.87 17.97
CA GLN A 379 -6.16 24.87 17.75
C GLN A 379 -6.68 26.12 17.01
N ARG A 380 -7.51 25.96 15.96
CA ARG A 380 -8.14 27.11 15.29
C ARG A 380 -9.04 27.89 16.23
N ARG A 381 -9.87 27.21 17.01
CA ARG A 381 -10.78 27.88 17.94
C ARG A 381 -10.03 28.66 19.02
N GLN A 382 -8.96 28.11 19.58
CA GLN A 382 -8.08 28.82 20.50
C GLN A 382 -7.33 29.99 19.83
N ALA A 383 -6.86 29.82 18.59
CA ALA A 383 -6.22 30.90 17.84
C ALA A 383 -7.20 32.04 17.54
N ASP A 384 -8.44 31.72 17.17
CA ASP A 384 -9.50 32.69 16.92
C ASP A 384 -9.94 33.40 18.21
N GLU A 385 -10.01 32.69 19.34
CA GLU A 385 -10.28 33.27 20.67
C GLU A 385 -9.15 34.22 21.12
N LEU A 386 -7.87 33.85 20.93
CA LEU A 386 -6.73 34.73 21.20
C LEU A 386 -6.74 35.98 20.31
N ARG A 387 -7.12 35.82 19.04
CA ARG A 387 -7.23 36.93 18.08
C ARG A 387 -8.39 37.86 18.43
N ALA A 388 -9.51 37.31 18.87
CA ALA A 388 -10.65 38.07 19.36
C ALA A 388 -10.29 38.86 20.63
N ALA A 389 -9.59 38.24 21.59
CA ALA A 389 -9.13 38.91 22.80
C ALA A 389 -8.14 40.05 22.51
N GLN A 390 -7.24 39.89 21.52
CA GLN A 390 -6.34 40.96 21.09
C GLN A 390 -7.08 42.12 20.40
N SER A 391 -8.15 41.84 19.66
CA SER A 391 -8.95 42.87 19.00
C SER A 391 -9.75 43.75 19.99
N GLN A 392 -10.20 43.18 21.11
CA GLN A 392 -10.93 43.91 22.16
C GLN A 392 -10.02 44.81 23.02
N GLY A 393 -8.71 44.49 23.09
CA GLY A 393 -7.72 45.36 23.75
C GLY A 393 -7.31 46.59 22.93
N ALA A 394 -7.43 46.53 21.60
CA ALA A 394 -7.02 47.63 20.71
C ALA A 394 -8.08 48.75 20.60
N THR A 395 -9.35 48.48 20.89
CA THR A 395 -10.41 49.50 20.83
C THR A 395 -10.46 50.40 22.08
N ALA A 396 -9.86 49.98 23.20
CA ALA A 396 -9.87 50.74 24.46
C ALA A 396 -8.82 51.87 24.54
N THR A 397 -7.81 51.89 23.66
CA THR A 397 -6.72 52.88 23.71
C THR A 397 -6.84 54.03 22.70
N SER A 398 -7.90 54.10 21.89
CA SER A 398 -8.06 55.16 20.87
C SER A 398 -8.94 56.35 21.26
N SER A 399 -9.53 56.39 22.46
CA SER A 399 -10.42 57.49 22.91
C SER A 399 -9.82 58.47 23.92
N SER A 400 -8.52 58.77 23.83
CA SER A 400 -7.84 59.72 24.73
C SER A 400 -6.88 60.69 24.00
N ASN A 401 -7.29 61.23 22.86
CA ASN A 401 -6.62 62.40 22.28
C ASN A 401 -7.64 63.32 21.61
N GLY A 402 -8.11 64.32 22.36
CA GLY A 402 -8.91 65.42 21.83
C GLY A 402 -9.51 66.29 22.92
N GLU A 403 -8.80 67.37 23.29
CA GLU A 403 -9.30 68.72 23.68
C GLU A 403 -8.10 69.53 24.25
N VAL A 404 -7.50 70.39 23.41
CA VAL A 404 -7.50 71.88 23.44
C VAL A 404 -6.75 72.49 24.62
#